data_AF-A2EP40-F1
#
_entry.id   AF-A2EP40-F1
#
_cell.length_a   1.000
_cell.length_b   1.000
_cell.length_c   1.000
_cell.angle_alpha   90.00
_cell.angle_beta   90.00
_cell.angle_gamma   90.00
#
_symmetry.space_group_name_H-M   'P 1'
#
loop_
_entity.id
_entity.type
_entity.pdbx_description
1 polymer ?
#
loop_
_entity_poly.entity_id
_entity_poly.type
_entity_poly.pdbx_seq_one_letter_code
_entity_poly.pdbx_strand_id
1 'polypeptide(L)'
;MYSLAFKKGYPLILDEFNLAHEDVLQCIESSLDTEDLYVDDPALNASPIKMHENFKLIATQNDSDSAFASMRNKLTSKLTSHFQIIEFNDFGDDQLTSLCSNFNKNISKDQIKQVIEFHKSCASESNSDYSFTIRNLKTALLSTADPKNLYRSLFYYYQSLLGLDKSNLIADKLKECKIYPNHEEGLDVYQLFKQKQIQTTKKGSMFTNYLSKNKSKMSGRMMF
;
A
#
# COMPACT_ATOMS: atom_id res chain seq x y z
N MET A 1 -21.40 4.37 10.29
CA MET A 1 -20.17 4.12 11.08
C MET A 1 -19.91 5.26 12.07
N TYR A 2 -19.85 6.52 11.63
CA TYR A 2 -19.69 7.70 12.49
C TYR A 2 -20.72 7.77 13.62
N SER A 3 -22.02 7.75 13.29
CA SER A 3 -23.12 7.84 14.28
C SER A 3 -23.06 6.77 15.38
N LEU A 4 -22.59 5.56 15.05
CA LEU A 4 -22.42 4.49 16.03
C LEU A 4 -21.25 4.80 16.98
N ALA A 5 -20.10 5.22 16.43
CA ALA A 5 -18.94 5.59 17.24
C ALA A 5 -19.24 6.78 18.14
N PHE A 6 -19.91 7.80 17.59
CA PHE A 6 -20.39 9.00 18.29
C PHE A 6 -21.30 8.64 19.48
N LYS A 7 -22.27 7.75 19.26
CA LYS A 7 -23.22 7.28 20.29
C LYS A 7 -22.58 6.38 21.34
N LYS A 8 -21.61 5.55 20.95
CA LYS A 8 -21.04 4.50 21.81
C LYS A 8 -19.70 4.89 22.44
N GLY A 9 -19.14 6.03 22.08
CA GLY A 9 -17.85 6.50 22.57
C GLY A 9 -16.68 5.71 22.01
N TYR A 10 -16.82 5.14 20.81
CA TYR A 10 -15.72 4.43 20.17
C TYR A 10 -14.74 5.43 19.55
N PRO A 11 -13.42 5.21 19.71
CA PRO A 11 -12.46 5.96 18.92
C PRO A 11 -12.68 5.66 17.44
N LEU A 12 -12.66 6.70 16.61
CA LEU A 12 -12.85 6.60 15.17
C LEU A 12 -11.67 7.27 14.46
N ILE A 13 -11.07 6.55 13.52
CA ILE A 13 -10.06 7.09 12.59
C ILE A 13 -10.75 7.30 11.25
N LEU A 14 -10.73 8.53 10.75
CA LEU A 14 -11.16 8.90 9.40
C LEU A 14 -9.92 9.06 8.54
N ASP A 15 -9.83 8.21 7.52
CA ASP A 15 -8.76 8.32 6.53
C ASP A 15 -9.17 9.31 5.42
N GLU A 16 -8.20 10.06 4.91
CA GLU A 16 -8.36 11.03 3.83
C GLU A 16 -9.51 12.04 4.08
N PHE A 17 -9.59 12.56 5.31
CA PHE A 17 -10.75 13.31 5.80
C PHE A 17 -11.15 14.47 4.88
N ASN A 18 -10.16 15.17 4.31
CA ASN A 18 -10.36 16.31 3.41
C ASN A 18 -10.86 15.94 2.00
N LEU A 19 -11.00 14.65 1.67
CA LEU A 19 -11.66 14.17 0.44
C LEU A 19 -13.16 13.90 0.64
N ALA A 20 -13.66 13.92 1.87
CA ALA A 20 -15.09 13.78 2.13
C ALA A 20 -15.88 14.94 1.50
N HIS A 21 -17.12 14.67 1.07
CA HIS A 21 -18.02 15.69 0.53
C HIS A 21 -18.25 16.83 1.54
N GLU A 22 -18.45 18.05 1.07
CA GLU A 22 -18.58 19.23 1.93
C GLU A 22 -19.71 19.06 2.97
N ASP A 23 -20.87 18.56 2.56
CA ASP A 23 -22.00 18.27 3.47
C ASP A 23 -21.62 17.32 4.61
N VAL A 24 -20.75 16.35 4.36
CA VAL A 24 -20.27 15.41 5.37
C VAL A 24 -19.36 16.13 6.36
N LEU A 25 -18.47 17.00 5.87
CA LEU A 25 -17.58 17.81 6.69
C LEU A 25 -18.37 18.79 7.57
N GLN A 26 -19.39 19.43 7.02
CA GLN A 26 -20.28 20.34 7.75
C GLN A 26 -21.08 19.60 8.83
N CYS A 27 -21.59 18.40 8.52
CA CYS A 27 -22.29 17.57 9.49
C CYS A 27 -21.36 17.16 10.66
N ILE A 28 -20.13 16.76 10.36
CA ILE A 28 -19.13 16.43 11.38
C ILE A 28 -18.78 17.67 12.21
N GLU A 29 -18.47 18.80 11.57
CA GLU A 29 -18.20 20.08 12.24
C GLU A 29 -19.32 20.45 13.22
N SER A 30 -20.57 20.45 12.74
CA SER A 30 -21.74 20.79 13.57
C SER A 30 -21.91 19.83 14.74
N SER A 31 -21.68 18.53 14.54
CA SER A 31 -21.80 17.54 15.61
C SER A 31 -20.70 17.64 16.67
N LEU A 32 -19.49 18.09 16.30
CA LEU A 32 -18.40 18.33 17.24
C LEU A 32 -18.59 19.63 18.02
N ASP A 33 -19.27 20.63 17.43
CA ASP A 33 -19.58 21.91 18.06
C ASP A 33 -20.75 21.81 19.04
N THR A 34 -21.77 21.05 18.68
CA THR A 34 -23.03 20.95 19.45
C THR A 34 -23.12 19.74 20.35
N GLU A 35 -22.22 18.76 20.18
CA GLU A 35 -22.31 17.42 20.77
C GLU A 35 -23.59 16.66 20.38
N ASP A 36 -24.28 17.13 19.34
CA ASP A 36 -25.52 16.58 18.80
C ASP A 36 -25.35 16.22 17.34
N LEU A 37 -25.62 14.96 17.02
CA LEU A 37 -25.62 14.47 15.65
C LEU A 37 -27.05 14.22 15.17
N TYR A 38 -27.45 14.97 14.15
CA TYR A 38 -28.72 14.77 13.45
C TYR A 38 -28.50 13.84 12.26
N VAL A 39 -29.32 12.79 12.18
CA VAL A 39 -29.33 11.86 11.05
C VAL A 39 -30.77 11.60 10.63
N ASP A 40 -30.97 11.43 9.32
CA ASP A 40 -32.27 11.07 8.74
C ASP A 40 -32.57 9.58 8.97
N ASP A 41 -32.81 9.24 10.24
CA ASP A 41 -33.24 7.91 10.67
C ASP A 41 -34.67 8.00 11.22
N PRO A 42 -35.66 7.37 10.54
CA PRO A 42 -37.05 7.35 11.02
C PRO A 42 -37.21 6.83 12.45
N ALA A 43 -36.33 5.94 12.91
CA ALA A 43 -36.39 5.40 14.27
C ALA A 43 -36.04 6.42 15.36
N LEU A 44 -35.35 7.51 15.01
CA LEU A 44 -34.96 8.56 15.96
C LEU A 44 -36.00 9.67 16.10
N ASN A 45 -37.05 9.71 15.27
CA ASN A 45 -38.10 10.74 15.32
C ASN A 45 -37.53 12.18 15.44
N ALA A 46 -36.54 12.51 14.61
CA ALA A 46 -35.83 13.79 14.62
C ALA A 46 -35.09 14.15 15.93
N SER A 47 -34.92 13.19 16.86
CA SER A 47 -34.11 13.39 18.06
C SER A 47 -32.61 13.24 17.73
N PRO A 48 -31.74 14.13 18.25
CA PRO A 48 -30.31 14.01 18.00
C PRO A 48 -29.72 12.80 18.74
N ILE A 49 -28.68 12.24 18.14
CA ILE A 49 -27.78 11.33 18.82
C ILE A 49 -26.80 12.18 19.64
N LYS A 50 -26.79 12.00 20.96
CA LYS A 50 -25.84 12.69 21.86
C LYS A 50 -24.44 12.11 21.75
N MET A 51 -23.43 12.99 21.78
CA MET A 51 -22.04 12.58 21.82
C MET A 51 -21.73 11.88 23.12
N HIS A 52 -21.10 10.73 23.02
CA HIS A 52 -20.60 10.03 24.19
C HIS A 52 -19.30 10.69 24.68
N GLU A 53 -19.13 10.88 25.99
CA GLU A 53 -17.98 11.59 26.61
C GLU A 53 -16.61 10.99 26.19
N ASN A 54 -16.55 9.66 26.04
CA ASN A 54 -15.35 8.94 25.59
C ASN A 54 -15.10 8.98 24.07
N PHE A 55 -15.97 9.61 23.27
CA PHE A 55 -15.77 9.69 21.83
C PHE A 55 -14.47 10.43 21.50
N LYS A 56 -13.67 9.84 20.60
CA LYS A 56 -12.44 10.43 20.09
C LYS A 56 -12.40 10.29 18.58
N LEU A 57 -12.16 11.40 17.91
CA LEU A 57 -12.03 11.46 16.46
C LEU A 57 -10.57 11.73 16.10
N ILE A 58 -10.01 10.87 15.27
CA ILE A 58 -8.70 11.05 14.64
C ILE A 58 -8.97 11.19 13.14
N ALA A 59 -8.44 12.23 12.52
CA ALA A 59 -8.59 12.48 11.10
C ALA A 59 -7.20 12.57 10.46
N THR A 60 -6.99 11.86 9.35
CA THR A 60 -5.78 12.03 8.54
C THR A 60 -6.02 13.08 7.46
N GLN A 61 -4.95 13.78 7.08
CA GLN A 61 -4.92 14.67 5.92
C GLN A 61 -3.81 14.18 5.00
N ASN A 62 -4.08 14.09 3.71
CA ASN A 62 -3.06 13.74 2.73
C ASN A 62 -2.22 14.98 2.34
N ASP A 63 -0.93 14.80 2.04
CA ASP A 63 -0.03 15.89 1.60
C ASP A 63 -0.38 16.45 0.22
N SER A 64 -0.13 17.74 -0.04
CA SER A 64 -0.57 18.48 -1.24
C SER A 64 -0.19 17.88 -2.60
N ASP A 65 0.79 16.97 -2.64
CA ASP A 65 1.40 16.46 -3.88
C ASP A 65 0.74 15.18 -4.45
N SER A 66 -0.45 14.79 -3.96
CA SER A 66 -1.19 13.66 -4.52
C SER A 66 -1.93 14.03 -5.82
N ALA A 67 -2.14 13.07 -6.72
CA ALA A 67 -2.94 13.20 -7.95
C ALA A 67 -4.38 13.73 -7.73
N PHE A 68 -4.90 13.71 -6.50
CA PHE A 68 -6.22 14.20 -6.12
C PHE A 68 -6.20 15.61 -5.49
N ALA A 69 -5.12 16.38 -5.68
CA ALA A 69 -5.01 17.74 -5.13
C ALA A 69 -6.21 18.63 -5.49
N SER A 70 -6.80 18.47 -6.68
CA SER A 70 -7.96 19.20 -7.18
C SER A 70 -9.30 18.78 -6.57
N MET A 71 -9.37 17.63 -5.90
CA MET A 71 -10.61 17.10 -5.29
C MET A 71 -10.69 17.35 -3.78
N ARG A 72 -9.76 18.14 -3.23
CA ARG A 72 -9.67 18.39 -1.79
C ARG A 72 -10.54 19.55 -1.38
N ASN A 73 -11.31 19.33 -0.33
CA ASN A 73 -11.98 20.43 0.36
C ASN A 73 -10.97 21.17 1.24
N LYS A 74 -10.97 22.49 1.15
CA LYS A 74 -10.26 23.33 2.10
C LYS A 74 -11.04 23.27 3.42
N LEU A 75 -10.47 22.60 4.43
CA LEU A 75 -11.11 22.54 5.74
C LEU A 75 -11.24 23.98 6.30
N THR A 76 -12.42 24.28 6.85
CA THR A 76 -12.70 25.58 7.48
C THR A 76 -11.83 25.75 8.73
N SER A 77 -11.54 27.00 9.10
CA SER A 77 -10.84 27.29 10.36
C SER A 77 -11.63 26.85 11.59
N LYS A 78 -12.96 26.77 11.47
CA LYS A 78 -13.84 26.27 12.53
C LYS A 78 -13.71 24.76 12.68
N LEU A 79 -13.75 23.99 11.60
CA LEU A 79 -13.54 22.55 11.67
C LEU A 79 -12.15 22.21 12.22
N THR A 80 -11.09 22.87 11.73
CA THR A 80 -9.73 22.58 12.18
C THR A 80 -9.49 22.97 13.64
N SER A 81 -10.23 23.93 14.22
CA SER A 81 -10.09 24.30 15.63
C SER A 81 -10.55 23.20 16.60
N HIS A 82 -11.37 22.25 16.15
CA HIS A 82 -11.75 21.07 16.93
C HIS A 82 -10.65 20.00 17.01
N PHE A 83 -9.54 20.14 16.27
CA PHE A 83 -8.48 19.15 16.21
C PHE A 83 -7.17 19.69 16.81
N GLN A 84 -6.47 18.80 17.51
CA GLN A 84 -5.05 18.99 17.79
C GLN A 84 -4.24 18.49 16.58
N ILE A 85 -3.49 19.39 15.96
CA ILE A 85 -2.66 19.06 14.79
C ILE A 85 -1.39 18.35 15.26
N ILE A 86 -1.10 17.20 14.64
CA ILE A 86 0.14 16.44 14.84
C ILE A 86 0.80 16.30 13.48
N GLU A 87 2.00 16.85 13.35
CA GLU A 87 2.81 16.73 12.13
C GLU A 87 3.81 15.59 12.31
N PHE A 88 3.86 14.69 11.33
CA PHE A 88 4.84 13.61 11.28
C PHE A 88 5.95 14.01 10.32
N ASN A 89 7.19 13.99 10.82
CA ASN A 89 8.36 14.14 9.96
C ASN A 89 8.68 12.83 9.26
N ASP A 90 9.40 12.93 8.15
CA ASP A 90 9.99 11.77 7.50
C ASP A 90 10.87 10.97 8.47
N PHE A 91 10.87 9.65 8.29
CA PHE A 91 11.73 8.78 9.08
C PHE A 91 13.20 9.07 8.77
N GLY A 92 13.99 9.30 9.84
CA GLY A 92 15.45 9.32 9.71
C GLY A 92 16.01 7.94 9.36
N ASP A 93 17.18 7.91 8.72
CA ASP A 93 17.81 6.66 8.26
C ASP A 93 18.05 5.64 9.38
N ASP A 94 18.37 6.12 10.58
CA ASP A 94 18.56 5.27 11.76
C ASP A 94 17.23 4.68 12.27
N GLN A 95 16.14 5.44 12.19
CA GLN A 95 14.81 4.97 12.56
C GLN A 95 14.31 3.93 11.55
N LEU A 96 14.47 4.21 10.25
CA LEU A 96 14.19 3.25 9.16
C LEU A 96 15.01 1.98 9.31
N THR A 97 16.31 2.09 9.59
CA THR A 97 17.19 0.94 9.80
C THR A 97 16.74 0.09 10.98
N SER A 98 16.39 0.74 12.10
CA SER A 98 15.90 0.07 13.31
C SER A 98 14.56 -0.64 13.06
N LEU A 99 13.64 0.03 12.36
CA LEU A 99 12.35 -0.54 11.97
C LEU A 99 12.52 -1.73 11.03
N CYS A 100 13.32 -1.59 9.97
CA CYS A 100 13.55 -2.66 8.99
C CYS A 100 14.27 -3.86 9.59
N SER A 101 15.18 -3.65 10.54
CA SER A 101 15.81 -4.73 11.30
C SER A 101 14.79 -5.57 12.09
N ASN A 102 13.66 -4.98 12.50
CA ASN A 102 12.57 -5.71 13.15
C ASN A 102 11.72 -6.53 12.17
N PHE A 103 11.70 -6.17 10.88
CA PHE A 103 11.02 -6.97 9.86
C PHE A 103 11.76 -8.27 9.56
N ASN A 104 13.09 -8.26 9.59
CA ASN A 104 13.87 -9.47 9.38
C ASN A 104 15.17 -9.47 10.20
N LYS A 105 15.17 -10.24 11.28
CA LYS A 105 16.31 -10.37 12.21
C LYS A 105 17.50 -11.15 11.64
N ASN A 106 17.31 -11.86 10.53
CA ASN A 106 18.37 -12.65 9.89
C ASN A 106 19.25 -11.78 8.98
N ILE A 107 18.75 -10.61 8.55
CA ILE A 107 19.49 -9.67 7.70
C ILE A 107 20.32 -8.75 8.59
N SER A 108 21.61 -8.57 8.27
CA SER A 108 22.48 -7.71 9.06
C SER A 108 22.06 -6.23 8.94
N LYS A 109 22.38 -5.41 9.95
CA LYS A 109 22.08 -3.97 9.90
C LYS A 109 22.71 -3.28 8.69
N ASP A 110 23.90 -3.71 8.26
CA ASP A 110 24.56 -3.15 7.08
C ASP A 110 23.81 -3.51 5.79
N GLN A 111 23.34 -4.75 5.67
CA GLN A 111 22.47 -5.16 4.56
C GLN A 111 21.14 -4.40 4.58
N ILE A 112 20.55 -4.14 5.76
CA ILE A 112 19.34 -3.32 5.88
C ILE A 112 19.59 -1.90 5.35
N LYS A 113 20.73 -1.28 5.67
CA LYS A 113 21.09 0.04 5.13
C LYS A 113 21.19 0.01 3.60
N GLN A 114 21.82 -1.02 3.03
CA GLN A 114 21.88 -1.23 1.57
C GLN A 114 20.48 -1.36 0.95
N VAL A 115 19.57 -2.09 1.62
CA VAL A 115 18.18 -2.26 1.17
C VAL A 115 17.42 -0.93 1.19
N ILE A 116 17.62 -0.11 2.22
CA ILE A 116 17.00 1.22 2.33
C ILE A 116 17.54 2.14 1.22
N GLU A 117 18.85 2.13 0.98
CA GLU A 117 19.48 2.88 -0.11
C GLU A 117 18.92 2.46 -1.48
N PHE A 118 18.81 1.15 -1.72
CA PHE A 118 18.18 0.60 -2.93
C PHE A 118 16.72 1.02 -3.08
N HIS A 119 15.93 0.96 -2.00
CA HIS A 119 14.54 1.40 -2.02
C HIS A 119 14.40 2.87 -2.40
N LYS A 120 15.23 3.74 -1.82
CA LYS A 120 15.26 5.18 -2.14
C LYS A 120 15.68 5.43 -3.59
N SER A 121 16.66 4.68 -4.11
CA SER A 121 17.13 4.83 -5.49
C SER A 121 16.10 4.38 -6.52
N CYS A 122 15.22 3.42 -6.19
CA CYS A 122 14.07 3.08 -7.03
C CYS A 122 13.02 4.21 -7.06
N ALA A 123 12.83 4.92 -5.94
CA ALA A 123 11.85 5.99 -5.83
C ALA A 123 12.19 7.24 -6.64
N SER A 124 13.48 7.57 -6.76
CA SER A 124 13.93 8.75 -7.51
C SER A 124 13.76 8.66 -9.02
N GLU A 125 13.53 7.47 -9.57
CA GLU A 125 13.45 7.24 -11.03
C GLU A 125 12.08 6.73 -11.51
N SER A 126 11.13 6.49 -10.61
CA SER A 126 9.77 6.22 -11.03
C SER A 126 9.14 7.49 -11.60
N ASN A 127 8.92 7.51 -12.90
CA ASN A 127 8.00 8.44 -13.54
C ASN A 127 6.58 8.18 -13.00
N SER A 128 6.25 8.86 -11.90
CA SER A 128 4.90 9.14 -11.35
C SER A 128 3.94 8.00 -11.00
N ASP A 129 4.09 6.78 -11.51
CA ASP A 129 3.01 5.78 -11.44
C ASP A 129 3.05 4.89 -10.18
N TYR A 130 4.18 4.86 -9.47
CA TYR A 130 4.34 4.03 -8.27
C TYR A 130 4.95 4.79 -7.10
N SER A 131 4.26 4.81 -5.97
CA SER A 131 4.78 5.33 -4.72
C SER A 131 5.53 4.25 -3.94
N PHE A 132 6.83 4.47 -3.75
CA PHE A 132 7.64 3.61 -2.91
C PHE A 132 7.44 3.96 -1.44
N THR A 133 7.03 2.98 -0.64
CA THR A 133 6.67 3.15 0.78
C THR A 133 7.36 2.12 1.66
N ILE A 134 7.35 2.34 2.99
CA ILE A 134 7.84 1.39 3.99
C ILE A 134 7.16 0.01 3.87
N ARG A 135 5.95 -0.07 3.32
CA ARG A 135 5.28 -1.35 3.03
C ARG A 135 6.09 -2.21 2.06
N ASN A 136 6.75 -1.58 1.08
CA ASN A 136 7.60 -2.29 0.14
C ASN A 136 8.83 -2.89 0.82
N LEU A 137 9.50 -2.11 1.68
CA LEU A 137 10.60 -2.58 2.52
C LEU A 137 10.15 -3.76 3.39
N LYS A 138 9.02 -3.62 4.09
CA LYS A 138 8.44 -4.67 4.93
C LYS A 138 8.20 -5.96 4.14
N THR A 139 7.54 -5.88 2.99
CA THR A 139 7.20 -7.06 2.20
C THR A 139 8.44 -7.76 1.66
N ALA A 140 9.41 -7.00 1.11
CA ALA A 140 10.64 -7.57 0.57
C ALA A 140 11.53 -8.20 1.65
N LEU A 141 11.61 -7.59 2.83
CA LEU A 141 12.37 -8.13 3.95
C LEU A 141 11.69 -9.37 4.55
N LEU A 142 10.37 -9.36 4.72
CA LEU A 142 9.63 -10.52 5.23
C LEU A 142 9.64 -11.71 4.26
N SER A 143 9.73 -11.47 2.94
CA SER A 143 9.84 -12.54 1.95
C SER A 143 11.24 -13.17 1.87
N THR A 144 12.24 -12.56 2.50
CA THR A 144 13.62 -13.05 2.51
C THR A 144 13.84 -14.04 3.66
N ALA A 145 13.53 -15.32 3.44
CA ALA A 145 13.69 -16.35 4.49
C ALA A 145 15.16 -16.58 4.90
N ASP A 146 16.07 -16.60 3.92
CA ASP A 146 17.52 -16.76 4.09
C ASP A 146 18.21 -15.49 3.57
N PRO A 147 19.14 -14.87 4.33
CA PRO A 147 19.94 -13.73 3.88
C PRO A 147 20.63 -13.93 2.53
N LYS A 148 20.95 -15.18 2.18
CA LYS A 148 21.50 -15.55 0.87
C LYS A 148 20.56 -15.25 -0.30
N ASN A 149 19.26 -15.20 -0.05
CA ASN A 149 18.23 -14.92 -1.03
C ASN A 149 17.80 -13.45 -1.06
N LEU A 150 18.50 -12.56 -0.35
CA LEU A 150 18.16 -11.13 -0.28
C LEU A 150 18.08 -10.50 -1.67
N TYR A 151 19.11 -10.71 -2.51
CA TYR A 151 19.12 -10.21 -3.89
C TYR A 151 17.88 -10.67 -4.68
N ARG A 152 17.58 -11.99 -4.66
CA ARG A 152 16.44 -12.55 -5.40
C ARG A 152 15.12 -11.98 -4.90
N SER A 153 14.96 -11.88 -3.58
CA SER A 153 13.73 -11.40 -2.95
C SER A 153 13.45 -9.94 -3.33
N LEU A 154 14.48 -9.09 -3.28
CA LEU A 154 14.38 -7.70 -3.73
C LEU A 154 14.13 -7.62 -5.23
N PHE A 155 14.91 -8.32 -6.05
CA PHE A 155 14.80 -8.28 -7.50
C PHE A 155 13.40 -8.65 -7.97
N TYR A 156 12.85 -9.79 -7.53
CA TYR A 156 11.52 -10.22 -7.96
C TYR A 156 10.40 -9.34 -7.41
N TYR A 157 10.52 -8.90 -6.16
CA TYR A 157 9.52 -8.02 -5.59
C TYR A 157 9.47 -6.69 -6.33
N TYR A 158 10.60 -6.01 -6.53
CA TYR A 158 10.63 -4.72 -7.23
C TYR A 158 10.33 -4.86 -8.73
N GLN A 159 10.69 -5.97 -9.36
CA GLN A 159 10.29 -6.27 -10.74
C GLN A 159 8.78 -6.40 -10.87
N SER A 160 8.10 -6.98 -9.88
CA SER A 160 6.63 -7.06 -9.87
C SER A 160 5.96 -5.70 -9.72
N LEU A 161 6.65 -4.71 -9.14
CA LEU A 161 6.15 -3.35 -8.96
C LEU A 161 6.43 -2.46 -10.18
N LEU A 162 7.64 -2.54 -10.72
CA LEU A 162 8.13 -1.67 -11.78
C LEU A 162 7.92 -2.21 -13.20
N GLY A 163 7.60 -3.49 -13.34
CA GLY A 163 7.45 -4.16 -14.62
C GLY A 163 8.69 -4.94 -15.07
N LEU A 164 8.45 -5.90 -15.97
CA LEU A 164 9.50 -6.79 -16.50
C LEU A 164 10.52 -6.05 -17.36
N ASP A 165 10.13 -4.96 -18.03
CA ASP A 165 10.99 -4.11 -18.85
C ASP A 165 12.05 -3.36 -18.02
N LYS A 166 11.82 -3.18 -16.72
CA LYS A 166 12.76 -2.52 -15.79
C LYS A 166 13.74 -3.48 -15.11
N SER A 167 13.82 -4.73 -15.54
CA SER A 167 14.70 -5.75 -14.92
C SER A 167 16.17 -5.35 -14.85
N ASN A 168 16.72 -4.82 -15.95
CA ASN A 168 18.13 -4.40 -15.98
C ASN A 168 18.38 -3.24 -15.03
N LEU A 169 17.46 -2.26 -15.02
CA LEU A 169 17.53 -1.12 -14.11
C LEU A 169 17.56 -1.55 -12.64
N ILE A 170 16.70 -2.50 -12.27
CA ILE A 170 16.66 -3.04 -10.91
C ILE A 170 17.98 -3.75 -10.56
N ALA A 171 18.51 -4.57 -11.48
CA ALA A 171 19.77 -5.26 -11.27
C ALA A 171 20.94 -4.29 -11.09
N ASP A 172 20.98 -3.22 -11.89
CA ASP A 172 22.01 -2.17 -11.81
C ASP A 172 21.93 -1.41 -10.48
N LYS A 173 20.72 -1.01 -10.04
CA LYS A 173 20.52 -0.36 -8.74
C LYS A 173 20.89 -1.25 -7.55
N LEU A 174 20.55 -2.54 -7.60
CA LEU A 174 21.00 -3.49 -6.57
C LEU A 174 22.52 -3.55 -6.50
N LYS A 175 23.19 -3.56 -7.66
CA LYS A 175 24.66 -3.58 -7.75
C LYS A 175 25.29 -2.29 -7.21
N GLU A 176 24.72 -1.13 -7.52
CA GLU A 176 25.13 0.19 -6.98
C GLU A 176 25.07 0.20 -5.45
N CYS A 177 24.00 -0.36 -4.88
CA CYS A 177 23.83 -0.52 -3.44
C CYS A 177 24.59 -1.71 -2.83
N LYS A 178 25.52 -2.31 -3.58
CA LYS A 178 26.38 -3.43 -3.13
C LYS A 178 25.60 -4.69 -2.71
N ILE A 179 24.43 -4.92 -3.30
CA ILE A 179 23.62 -6.12 -3.14
C ILE A 179 23.82 -6.99 -4.39
N TYR A 180 24.56 -8.09 -4.23
CA TYR A 180 24.93 -8.97 -5.34
C TYR A 180 24.13 -10.27 -5.33
N PRO A 181 23.88 -10.86 -6.52
CA PRO A 181 23.34 -12.22 -6.56
C PRO A 181 24.35 -13.16 -5.89
N ASN A 182 23.85 -14.03 -5.03
CA ASN A 182 24.68 -15.11 -4.53
C ASN A 182 25.07 -16.03 -5.70
N HIS A 183 26.37 -16.19 -5.90
CA HIS A 183 26.95 -17.18 -6.79
C HIS A 183 26.77 -18.58 -6.17
N GLU A 184 25.54 -19.09 -6.15
CA GLU A 184 25.34 -20.52 -6.14
C GLU A 184 25.37 -20.97 -7.61
N GLU A 185 26.40 -21.74 -7.98
CA GLU A 185 26.43 -22.46 -9.24
C GLU A 185 25.11 -23.25 -9.38
N GLY A 186 24.34 -22.94 -10.43
CA GLY A 186 23.31 -23.87 -10.92
C GLY A 186 21.91 -23.35 -11.14
N LEU A 187 21.52 -22.15 -10.70
CA LEU A 187 20.16 -21.64 -10.95
C LEU A 187 20.15 -20.18 -11.42
N ASP A 188 20.43 -20.01 -12.71
CA ASP A 188 20.08 -18.79 -13.44
C ASP A 188 18.56 -18.76 -13.63
N VAL A 189 17.90 -18.05 -12.73
CA VAL A 189 16.44 -17.94 -12.74
C VAL A 189 15.97 -17.09 -13.93
N TYR A 190 16.82 -16.20 -14.48
CA TYR A 190 16.54 -15.50 -15.73
C TYR A 190 16.47 -16.50 -16.90
N GLN A 191 17.36 -17.50 -16.95
CA GLN A 191 17.26 -18.61 -17.90
C GLN A 191 16.02 -19.47 -17.66
N LEU A 192 15.61 -19.71 -16.41
CA LEU A 192 14.36 -20.43 -16.10
C LEU A 192 13.11 -19.65 -16.56
N PHE A 193 13.07 -18.33 -16.40
CA PHE A 193 11.97 -17.50 -16.90
C PHE A 193 11.94 -17.48 -18.43
N LYS A 194 13.11 -17.37 -19.09
CA LYS A 194 13.22 -17.49 -20.55
C LYS A 194 12.73 -18.86 -21.03
N GLN A 195 13.13 -19.93 -20.35
CA GLN A 195 12.68 -21.30 -20.65
C GLN A 195 11.18 -21.48 -20.42
N LYS A 196 10.61 -20.92 -19.35
CA LYS A 196 9.16 -20.96 -19.11
C LYS A 196 8.37 -20.15 -20.15
N GLN A 197 8.86 -18.98 -20.57
CA GLN A 197 8.21 -18.21 -21.64
C GLN A 197 8.28 -18.91 -22.99
N ILE A 198 9.40 -19.57 -23.32
CA ILE A 198 9.54 -20.41 -24.53
C ILE A 198 8.65 -21.66 -24.45
N GLN A 199 8.48 -22.25 -23.26
CA GLN A 199 7.55 -23.38 -23.06
C GLN A 199 6.08 -22.97 -23.18
N THR A 200 5.71 -21.75 -22.77
CA THR A 200 4.34 -21.23 -22.98
C THR A 200 4.04 -20.96 -24.46
N THR A 201 5.04 -20.63 -25.28
CA THR A 201 4.85 -20.49 -26.74
C THR A 201 4.69 -21.84 -27.45
N LYS A 202 5.28 -22.93 -26.94
CA LYS A 202 5.10 -24.29 -27.49
C LYS A 202 3.86 -25.04 -26.97
N LYS A 203 3.24 -24.61 -25.86
CA LYS A 203 1.98 -25.21 -25.36
C LYS A 203 0.72 -24.69 -26.05
N GLY A 204 0.82 -23.61 -26.83
CA GLY A 204 -0.30 -23.08 -27.64
C GLY A 204 -0.80 -24.03 -28.74
N SER A 205 0.04 -24.94 -29.25
CA SER A 205 -0.37 -25.90 -30.29
C SER A 205 -0.90 -27.25 -29.76
N MET A 206 -0.66 -27.55 -28.47
CA MET A 206 -1.22 -28.74 -27.82
C MET A 206 -2.61 -28.47 -27.24
N PHE A 207 -2.89 -27.25 -26.76
CA PHE A 207 -4.20 -26.90 -26.20
C PHE A 207 -5.29 -26.74 -27.27
N THR A 208 -4.94 -26.26 -28.48
CA THR A 208 -5.89 -26.14 -29.61
C THR A 208 -6.33 -27.50 -30.15
N ASN A 209 -5.46 -28.51 -30.10
CA ASN A 209 -5.81 -29.90 -30.50
C ASN A 209 -6.61 -30.67 -29.43
N TYR A 210 -6.54 -30.28 -28.16
CA TYR A 210 -7.34 -30.89 -27.09
C TYR A 210 -8.76 -30.30 -27.06
N LEU A 211 -8.91 -28.99 -27.31
CA LEU A 211 -10.19 -28.29 -27.34
C LEU A 211 -11.03 -28.56 -28.61
N SER A 212 -10.39 -28.93 -29.74
CA SER A 212 -11.14 -29.36 -30.95
C SER A 212 -11.72 -30.77 -30.82
N LYS A 213 -11.13 -31.64 -29.98
CA LYS A 213 -11.56 -33.03 -29.79
C LYS A 213 -12.67 -33.22 -28.73
N ASN A 214 -12.93 -32.23 -27.87
CA ASN A 214 -13.92 -32.34 -26.79
C ASN A 214 -15.03 -31.27 -26.86
N LYS A 215 -15.54 -30.99 -28.07
CA LYS A 215 -16.64 -30.05 -28.30
C LYS A 215 -18.05 -30.62 -28.06
N SER A 216 -18.18 -31.70 -27.29
CA SER A 216 -19.49 -32.20 -26.86
C SER A 216 -19.47 -32.41 -25.35
N LYS A 217 -20.40 -31.74 -24.65
CA LYS A 217 -20.58 -31.65 -23.19
C LYS A 217 -19.68 -30.64 -22.49
N MET A 218 -20.21 -29.42 -22.31
CA MET A 218 -20.57 -28.90 -21.00
C MET A 218 -21.29 -27.55 -21.17
N SER A 219 -22.59 -27.59 -20.93
CA SER A 219 -23.48 -26.44 -20.72
C SER A 219 -23.34 -26.01 -19.26
N GLY A 220 -23.20 -24.72 -18.99
CA GLY A 220 -23.23 -24.18 -17.63
C GLY A 220 -22.72 -22.75 -17.51
N ARG A 221 -23.65 -21.81 -17.28
CA ARG A 221 -23.41 -20.43 -16.86
C ARG A 221 -22.95 -20.39 -15.40
N MET A 222 -22.03 -19.49 -15.04
CA MET A 222 -22.18 -18.72 -13.79
C MET A 222 -21.43 -17.40 -13.82
N MET A 223 -22.15 -16.36 -13.39
CA MET A 223 -21.68 -15.05 -12.96
C MET A 223 -21.12 -15.13 -11.54
N PHE A 224 -20.07 -14.37 -11.26
CA PHE A 224 -20.07 -13.26 -10.28
C PHE A 224 -19.06 -12.23 -10.77
#